data_AF-A0A699YT92-F1
#
_entry.id   AF-A0A699YT92-F1
#
_cell.length_a   1.000
_cell.length_b   1.000
_cell.length_c   1.000
_cell.angle_alpha   90.00
_cell.angle_beta   90.00
_cell.angle_gamma   90.00
#
_symmetry.space_group_name_H-M   'P 1'
#
loop_
_entity.id
_entity.type
_entity.pdbx_description
1 polymer ?
#
loop_
_entity_poly.entity_id
_entity_poly.type
_entity_poly.pdbx_seq_one_letter_code
_entity_poly.pdbx_strand_id
1 'polypeptide(L)'
;ALRHGGRILVAHESFEYGHYGELYDTWEEIDHPDAVATPAEVYSGLTRQGFAVKYVRIPVTDGTAPTLADFDSVIAAIMDFGLQNPVVFNCQMGIGRTTTGMVIASLIHMYTEGALQTASSWMTSAGRTCRSCTATWRPA
;
A
#
# COMPACT_ATOMS: atom_id res chain seq x y z
N ALA A 1 21.16 0.24 -20.41
CA ALA A 1 20.96 -0.29 -21.78
C ALA A 1 22.24 -0.88 -22.42
N LEU A 2 23.39 -0.21 -22.43
CA LEU A 2 24.55 -0.63 -23.26
C LEU A 2 25.35 -1.85 -22.74
N ARG A 3 25.29 -2.21 -21.45
CA ARG A 3 26.13 -3.28 -20.88
C ARG A 3 25.78 -4.70 -21.35
N HIS A 4 24.55 -4.94 -21.76
CA HIS A 4 24.04 -6.25 -22.22
C HIS A 4 23.42 -6.20 -23.63
N GLY A 5 23.81 -5.21 -24.43
CA GLY A 5 23.30 -5.05 -25.80
C GLY A 5 21.80 -4.73 -25.87
N GLY A 6 21.28 -3.91 -24.96
CA GLY A 6 19.86 -3.53 -24.96
C GLY A 6 18.91 -4.57 -24.39
N ARG A 7 19.42 -5.62 -23.73
CA ARG A 7 18.61 -6.70 -23.13
C ARG A 7 18.58 -6.66 -21.61
N ILE A 8 17.53 -7.20 -21.04
CA ILE A 8 17.36 -7.46 -19.60
C ILE A 8 17.17 -8.96 -19.39
N LEU A 9 17.73 -9.49 -18.30
CA LEU A 9 17.49 -10.86 -17.90
C LEU A 9 16.29 -10.86 -16.95
N VAL A 10 15.23 -11.56 -17.32
CA VAL A 10 13.99 -11.64 -16.57
C VAL A 10 13.82 -13.07 -16.07
N ALA A 11 13.66 -13.20 -14.75
CA ALA A 11 13.30 -14.46 -14.12
C ALA A 11 11.77 -14.59 -14.14
N HIS A 12 11.27 -15.63 -14.81
CA HIS A 12 9.86 -15.95 -14.89
C HIS A 12 9.52 -17.10 -13.95
N GLU A 13 8.27 -17.11 -13.49
CA GLU A 13 7.69 -18.21 -12.76
C GLU A 13 6.78 -19.00 -13.72
N SER A 14 6.97 -20.32 -13.80
CA SER A 14 6.13 -21.17 -14.64
C SER A 14 4.75 -21.36 -14.02
N PHE A 15 3.72 -21.31 -14.88
CA PHE A 15 2.33 -21.59 -14.51
C PHE A 15 1.84 -22.91 -15.14
N GLU A 16 2.73 -23.69 -15.75
CA GLU A 16 2.38 -24.95 -16.41
C GLU A 16 2.09 -26.06 -15.39
N TYR A 17 1.14 -26.93 -15.73
CA TYR A 17 0.79 -28.06 -14.86
C TYR A 17 1.98 -29.02 -14.73
N GLY A 18 2.42 -29.26 -13.49
CA GLY A 18 3.59 -30.09 -13.18
C GLY A 18 4.91 -29.32 -13.03
N HIS A 19 4.95 -28.05 -13.45
CA HIS A 19 6.10 -27.15 -13.34
C HIS A 19 5.75 -25.83 -12.61
N TYR A 20 4.59 -25.76 -11.97
CA TYR A 20 4.11 -24.55 -11.32
C TYR A 20 5.09 -24.06 -10.25
N GLY A 21 5.51 -22.80 -10.35
CA GLY A 21 6.46 -22.18 -9.43
C GLY A 21 7.94 -22.40 -9.77
N GLU A 22 8.25 -23.18 -10.81
CA GLU A 22 9.62 -23.33 -11.28
C GLU A 22 10.12 -22.02 -11.92
N LEU A 23 11.34 -21.61 -11.53
CA LEU A 23 11.97 -20.40 -12.05
C LEU A 23 12.80 -20.70 -13.29
N TYR A 24 12.65 -19.88 -14.32
CA TYR A 24 13.48 -19.92 -15.51
C TYR A 24 13.80 -18.50 -16.01
N ASP A 25 15.00 -18.34 -16.56
CA ASP A 25 15.49 -17.04 -16.99
C ASP A 25 15.39 -16.87 -18.51
N THR A 26 14.91 -15.70 -18.95
CA THR A 26 14.85 -15.33 -20.37
C THR A 26 15.51 -13.97 -20.59
N TRP A 27 16.29 -13.83 -21.65
CA TRP A 27 16.75 -12.52 -22.10
C TRP A 27 15.66 -11.83 -22.92
N GLU A 28 15.16 -10.70 -22.44
CA GLU A 28 14.19 -9.86 -23.14
C GLU A 28 14.86 -8.63 -23.76
N GLU A 29 14.49 -8.31 -25.00
CA GLU A 29 14.97 -7.13 -25.71
C GLU A 29 14.16 -5.89 -25.34
N ILE A 30 14.86 -4.79 -25.05
CA ILE A 30 14.26 -3.47 -24.93
C ILE A 30 14.14 -2.91 -26.35
N ASP A 31 12.92 -2.95 -26.87
CA ASP A 31 12.58 -2.61 -28.26
C ASP A 31 12.49 -1.09 -28.51
N HIS A 32 12.18 -0.28 -27.51
CA HIS A 32 12.18 1.18 -27.60
C HIS A 32 12.58 1.87 -26.29
N PRO A 33 13.08 3.13 -26.33
CA PRO A 33 13.52 3.86 -25.13
C PRO A 33 12.44 4.01 -24.05
N ASP A 34 11.18 4.06 -24.46
CA ASP A 34 10.02 4.22 -23.56
C ASP A 34 9.48 2.88 -23.02
N ALA A 35 10.09 1.75 -23.41
CA ALA A 35 9.67 0.41 -22.96
C ALA A 35 9.95 0.15 -21.47
N VAL A 36 10.79 0.98 -20.84
CA VAL A 36 11.10 0.90 -19.42
C VAL A 36 10.54 2.13 -18.72
N ALA A 37 9.60 1.91 -17.81
CA ALA A 37 8.99 2.96 -17.02
C ALA A 37 8.97 2.59 -15.54
N THR A 38 9.24 3.57 -14.69
CA THR A 38 8.96 3.48 -13.26
C THR A 38 7.45 3.51 -13.02
N PRO A 39 6.96 2.95 -11.89
CA PRO A 39 5.55 3.08 -11.54
C PRO A 39 5.06 4.54 -11.54
N ALA A 40 5.90 5.48 -11.09
CA ALA A 40 5.56 6.90 -11.12
C ALA A 40 5.30 7.41 -12.55
N GLU A 41 6.13 7.02 -13.52
CA GLU A 41 5.95 7.38 -14.93
C GLU A 41 4.71 6.72 -15.54
N VAL A 42 4.44 5.47 -15.20
CA VAL A 42 3.22 4.75 -15.63
C VAL A 42 1.96 5.48 -15.16
N TYR A 43 1.86 5.79 -13.86
CA TYR A 43 0.70 6.50 -13.32
C TYR A 43 0.60 7.96 -13.80
N SER A 44 1.73 8.62 -14.04
CA SER A 44 1.74 9.93 -14.72
C SER A 44 1.18 9.83 -16.14
N GLY A 45 1.52 8.77 -16.87
CA GLY A 45 0.93 8.45 -18.17
C GLY A 45 -0.59 8.28 -18.11
N LEU A 46 -1.09 7.51 -17.14
CA LEU A 46 -2.53 7.32 -16.92
C LEU A 46 -3.24 8.65 -16.61
N THR A 47 -2.63 9.49 -15.77
CA THR A 47 -3.18 10.82 -15.46
C THR A 47 -3.29 11.68 -16.73
N ARG A 48 -2.26 11.67 -17.59
CA ARG A 48 -2.27 12.38 -18.88
C ARG A 48 -3.33 11.85 -19.86
N GLN A 49 -3.69 10.58 -19.75
CA GLN A 49 -4.78 9.97 -20.53
C GLN A 49 -6.18 10.31 -19.98
N GLY A 50 -6.27 11.05 -18.88
CA GLY A 50 -7.53 11.50 -18.28
C GLY A 50 -8.07 10.58 -17.17
N PHE A 51 -7.30 9.57 -16.73
CA PHE A 51 -7.69 8.75 -15.59
C PHE A 51 -7.51 9.55 -14.28
N ALA A 52 -8.54 9.52 -13.43
CA ALA A 52 -8.52 10.16 -12.11
C ALA A 52 -7.78 9.29 -11.07
N VAL A 53 -6.48 9.13 -11.25
CA VAL A 53 -5.62 8.34 -10.37
C VAL A 53 -4.55 9.21 -9.73
N LYS A 54 -4.22 8.93 -8.47
CA LYS A 54 -3.11 9.57 -7.75
C LYS A 54 -2.16 8.50 -7.25
N TYR A 55 -0.92 8.57 -7.70
CA TYR A 55 0.13 7.64 -7.28
C TYR A 55 0.90 8.19 -6.09
N VAL A 56 1.07 7.35 -5.07
CA VAL A 56 1.90 7.64 -3.89
C VAL A 56 2.76 6.42 -3.60
N ARG A 57 4.05 6.64 -3.35
CA ARG A 57 5.01 5.58 -3.01
C ARG A 57 5.52 5.76 -1.59
N ILE A 58 5.26 4.79 -0.73
CA ILE A 58 5.73 4.75 0.65
C ILE A 58 6.61 3.50 0.81
N PRO A 59 7.94 3.66 0.99
CA PRO A 59 8.86 2.53 1.04
C PRO A 59 8.82 1.83 2.41
N VAL A 60 7.80 0.99 2.62
CA VAL A 60 7.66 0.21 3.87
C VAL A 60 8.51 -1.06 3.81
N THR A 61 9.36 -1.24 4.83
CA THR A 61 10.16 -2.46 5.03
C THR A 61 9.29 -3.71 5.13
N ASP A 62 9.72 -4.81 4.53
CA ASP A 62 8.97 -6.07 4.57
C ASP A 62 9.04 -6.75 5.95
N GLY A 63 7.99 -7.49 6.30
CA GLY A 63 7.95 -8.31 7.51
C GLY A 63 7.91 -7.55 8.85
N THR A 64 7.86 -6.22 8.84
CA THR A 64 7.81 -5.38 10.04
C THR A 64 6.63 -4.42 10.00
N ALA A 65 6.20 -3.95 11.17
CA ALA A 65 5.23 -2.86 11.25
C ALA A 65 5.81 -1.60 10.57
N PRO A 66 4.98 -0.74 9.94
CA PRO A 66 5.41 0.55 9.42
C PRO A 66 6.07 1.39 10.51
N THR A 67 7.07 2.18 10.14
CA THR A 67 7.59 3.19 11.06
C THR A 67 6.52 4.25 11.32
N LEU A 68 6.67 5.03 12.39
CA LEU A 68 5.74 6.15 12.65
C LEU A 68 5.71 7.14 11.47
N ALA A 69 6.87 7.42 10.86
CA ALA A 69 6.96 8.29 9.69
C ALA A 69 6.22 7.71 8.46
N ASP A 70 6.32 6.39 8.24
CA ASP A 70 5.57 5.73 7.16
C ASP A 70 4.07 5.77 7.43
N PHE A 71 3.67 5.54 8.68
CA PHE A 71 2.27 5.61 9.11
C PHE A 71 1.67 7.01 8.89
N ASP A 72 2.38 8.05 9.32
CA ASP A 72 1.99 9.44 9.09
C ASP A 72 1.91 9.77 7.60
N SER A 73 2.83 9.23 6.79
CA SER A 73 2.82 9.39 5.33
C SER A 73 1.58 8.75 4.69
N VAL A 74 1.15 7.58 5.17
CA VAL A 74 -0.09 6.93 4.72
C VAL A 74 -1.30 7.79 5.06
N ILE A 75 -1.38 8.31 6.30
CA ILE A 75 -2.47 9.18 6.74
C ILE A 75 -2.54 10.42 5.86
N ALA A 76 -1.42 11.12 5.69
CA ALA A 76 -1.35 12.34 4.91
C ALA A 76 -1.80 12.10 3.46
N ALA A 77 -1.37 11.00 2.84
CA ALA A 77 -1.76 10.63 1.50
C ALA A 77 -3.28 10.38 1.35
N ILE A 78 -3.89 9.68 2.32
CA ILE A 78 -5.34 9.40 2.31
C ILE A 78 -6.14 10.69 2.52
N MET A 79 -5.73 11.52 3.48
CA MET A 79 -6.41 12.79 3.78
C MET A 79 -6.32 13.76 2.60
N ASP A 80 -5.16 13.86 1.95
CA ASP A 80 -4.92 14.71 0.78
C ASP A 80 -5.65 14.20 -0.47
N PHE A 81 -5.90 12.89 -0.59
CA PHE A 81 -6.74 12.36 -1.66
C PHE A 81 -8.23 12.53 -1.36
N GLY A 82 -8.63 12.51 -0.09
CA GLY A 82 -10.00 12.65 0.39
C GLY A 82 -10.62 11.32 0.79
N LEU A 83 -11.21 11.28 2.00
CA LEU A 83 -11.71 10.08 2.67
C LEU A 83 -12.84 9.33 1.93
N GLN A 84 -13.49 10.00 0.98
CA GLN A 84 -14.58 9.44 0.18
C GLN A 84 -14.08 8.72 -1.07
N ASN A 85 -12.80 8.88 -1.41
CA ASN A 85 -12.22 8.30 -2.61
C ASN A 85 -11.66 6.90 -2.32
N PRO A 86 -11.78 5.95 -3.26
CA PRO A 86 -11.24 4.61 -3.08
C PRO A 86 -9.70 4.64 -3.05
N VAL A 87 -9.12 3.93 -2.10
CA VAL A 87 -7.66 3.80 -1.94
C VAL A 87 -7.25 2.36 -2.26
N VAL A 88 -6.24 2.21 -3.11
CA VAL A 88 -5.70 0.89 -3.50
C VAL A 88 -4.30 0.73 -2.93
N PHE A 89 -4.10 -0.35 -2.17
CA PHE A 89 -2.79 -0.72 -1.61
C PHE A 89 -2.20 -1.89 -2.41
N ASN A 90 -0.96 -1.75 -2.85
CA ASN A 90 -0.24 -2.80 -3.55
C ASN A 90 1.13 -3.03 -2.90
N CYS A 91 1.52 -4.30 -2.79
CA CYS A 91 2.88 -4.72 -2.48
C CYS A 91 3.20 -5.97 -3.29
N GLN A 92 4.40 -6.55 -3.14
CA GLN A 92 4.85 -7.71 -3.93
C GLN A 92 3.79 -8.84 -4.00
N MET A 93 3.45 -9.45 -2.86
CA MET A 93 2.51 -10.57 -2.80
C MET A 93 1.09 -10.17 -2.34
N GLY A 94 0.87 -8.91 -1.98
CA GLY A 94 -0.43 -8.48 -1.44
C GLY A 94 -0.76 -8.95 -0.02
N ILE A 95 0.21 -9.50 0.73
CA ILE A 95 -0.03 -10.11 2.05
C ILE A 95 0.15 -9.08 3.18
N GLY A 96 1.38 -8.89 3.67
CA GLY A 96 1.64 -8.10 4.89
C GLY A 96 1.35 -6.61 4.74
N ARG A 97 2.14 -5.91 3.91
CA ARG A 97 2.07 -4.45 3.73
C ARG A 97 0.70 -3.99 3.21
N THR A 98 0.12 -4.72 2.27
CA THR A 98 -1.23 -4.43 1.76
C THR A 98 -2.26 -4.53 2.86
N THR A 99 -2.28 -5.62 3.63
CA THR A 99 -3.22 -5.78 4.75
C THR A 99 -3.03 -4.70 5.80
N THR A 100 -1.79 -4.40 6.18
CA THR A 100 -1.49 -3.32 7.14
C THR A 100 -1.99 -1.97 6.64
N GLY A 101 -1.72 -1.60 5.38
CA GLY A 101 -2.22 -0.35 4.79
C GLY A 101 -3.75 -0.28 4.76
N MET A 102 -4.42 -1.38 4.40
CA MET A 102 -5.88 -1.47 4.43
C MET A 102 -6.44 -1.29 5.84
N VAL A 103 -5.85 -1.93 6.85
CA VAL A 103 -6.26 -1.77 8.26
C VAL A 103 -6.10 -0.32 8.71
N ILE A 104 -4.98 0.33 8.37
CA ILE A 104 -4.75 1.76 8.68
C ILE A 104 -5.86 2.62 8.04
N ALA A 105 -6.14 2.42 6.75
CA ALA A 105 -7.20 3.16 6.05
C ALA A 105 -8.58 2.94 6.67
N SER A 106 -8.92 1.70 7.03
CA SER A 106 -10.18 1.39 7.73
C SER A 106 -10.29 2.08 9.08
N LEU A 107 -9.20 2.11 9.86
CA LEU A 107 -9.18 2.80 11.15
C LEU A 107 -9.37 4.30 10.99
N ILE A 108 -8.71 4.93 10.00
CA ILE A 108 -8.89 6.35 9.69
C ILE A 108 -10.35 6.62 9.32
N HIS A 109 -10.90 5.84 8.39
CA HIS A 109 -12.28 5.99 7.94
C HIS A 109 -13.28 5.90 9.10
N MET A 110 -13.23 4.81 9.90
CA MET A 110 -14.12 4.63 11.05
C MET A 110 -13.93 5.71 12.13
N TYR A 111 -12.72 6.23 12.31
CA TYR A 111 -12.45 7.32 13.24
C TYR A 111 -13.10 8.61 12.75
N THR A 112 -12.95 8.92 11.47
CA THR A 112 -13.47 10.16 10.85
C THR A 112 -14.98 10.17 10.72
N GLU A 113 -15.62 9.01 10.53
CA GLU A 113 -17.08 8.89 10.47
C GLU A 113 -17.74 8.87 11.86
N GLY A 114 -16.96 8.93 12.95
CA GLY A 114 -17.50 8.89 14.32
C GLY A 114 -17.99 7.50 14.76
N ALA A 115 -17.78 6.45 13.95
CA ALA A 115 -18.13 5.08 14.31
C ALA A 115 -17.33 4.59 15.52
N LEU A 116 -16.03 4.93 15.60
CA LEU A 116 -15.21 4.62 16.78
C LEU A 116 -15.54 5.49 18.01
N GLN A 117 -16.02 6.72 17.80
CA GLN A 117 -16.47 7.60 18.89
C GLN A 117 -17.80 7.09 19.48
N THR A 118 -18.66 6.54 18.64
CA THR A 118 -19.89 5.88 19.06
C THR A 118 -19.58 4.57 19.79
N ALA A 119 -18.65 3.75 19.28
CA ALA A 119 -18.24 2.53 19.96
C ALA A 119 -17.62 2.79 21.35
N SER A 120 -16.84 3.87 21.52
CA SER A 120 -16.28 4.25 22.82
C SER A 120 -17.37 4.69 23.81
N SER A 121 -18.40 5.42 23.35
CA SER A 121 -19.55 5.81 24.16
C SER A 121 -20.43 4.62 24.54
N TRP A 122 -20.58 3.63 23.65
CA TRP A 122 -21.25 2.35 23.95
C TRP A 122 -20.44 1.47 24.91
N MET A 123 -19.12 1.43 24.80
CA MET A 123 -18.28 0.67 25.75
C MET A 123 -18.30 1.30 27.15
N THR A 124 -18.40 2.63 27.24
CA THR A 124 -18.58 3.34 28.52
C THR A 124 -20.01 3.21 29.06
N SER A 125 -21.05 3.23 28.21
CA SER A 125 -22.45 3.09 28.63
C SER A 125 -22.87 1.65 28.95
N ALA A 126 -22.25 0.64 28.35
CA ALA A 126 -22.51 -0.78 28.61
C ALA A 126 -21.91 -1.30 29.92
N GLY A 127 -21.37 -0.43 30.80
CA GLY A 127 -20.97 -0.79 32.16
C GLY A 127 -19.84 -1.83 32.27
N ARG A 128 -19.12 -2.12 31.18
CA ARG A 128 -17.91 -2.96 31.23
C ARG A 128 -16.70 -2.08 31.52
N THR A 129 -16.58 -1.66 32.79
CA THR A 129 -15.35 -1.04 33.29
C THR A 129 -14.22 -2.07 33.23
N CYS A 130 -13.32 -1.99 32.24
CA CYS A 130 -12.00 -2.58 32.38
C CYS A 130 -11.25 -1.74 33.40
N ARG A 131 -11.17 -2.22 34.65
CA ARG A 131 -10.62 -1.47 35.80
C ARG A 131 -9.09 -1.30 35.78
N SER A 132 -8.37 -1.55 34.68
CA SER A 132 -6.90 -1.52 34.72
C SER A 132 -6.16 -0.91 33.53
N CYS A 133 -6.81 -0.21 32.60
CA CYS A 133 -6.09 0.50 31.54
C CYS A 133 -6.08 2.01 31.76
N THR A 134 -5.32 2.49 32.75
CA THR A 134 -4.87 3.89 32.79
C THR A 134 -3.72 4.09 31.81
N ALA A 135 -4.03 4.16 30.52
CA ALA A 135 -3.14 4.78 29.55
C ALA A 135 -3.60 6.23 29.36
N THR A 136 -2.99 7.16 30.08
CA THR A 136 -3.20 8.58 29.87
C THR A 136 -2.47 8.97 28.58
N TRP A 137 -3.23 9.23 27.53
CA TRP A 137 -2.70 9.85 26.32
C TRP A 137 -2.55 11.35 26.60
N ARG A 138 -1.31 11.81 26.79
CA ARG A 138 -0.97 13.24 26.81
C ARG A 138 -0.39 13.60 25.44
N PRO A 139 -0.96 14.57 24.70
CA PRO A 139 -0.31 15.10 23.51
C PRO A 139 0.99 15.83 23.92
N ALA A 140 2.03 15.68 23.10
CA ALA A 140 3.21 16.54 23.13
C ALA A 140 2.88 17.90 22.50
#